data_AF-A0AAJ4A9C5-F1
#
_entry.id   AF-A0AAJ4A9C5-F1
#
_cell.length_a   1.000
_cell.length_b   1.000
_cell.length_c   1.000
_cell.angle_alpha   90.00
_cell.angle_beta   90.00
_cell.angle_gamma   90.00
#
_symmetry.space_group_name_H-M   'P 1'
#
loop_
_entity.id
_entity.type
_entity.pdbx_description
1 polymer ?
#
loop_
_entity_poly.entity_id
_entity_poly.type
_entity_poly.pdbx_seq_one_letter_code
_entity_poly.pdbx_strand_id
1 'polypeptide(L)'
;MKPRKVILATNSPYSEQYEPLLEELFNRRIELFCAWGTHCEQWESAMDVFVTDPDRIGEHHITTTSHADESLENVQNMASMWVVEGGGSNDVEIIRL
;
A
#
# COMPACT_ATOMS: atom_id res chain seq x y z
N MET A 1 -15.38 -1.89 -9.01
CA MET A 1 -14.63 -1.89 -7.73
C MET A 1 -13.20 -1.47 -8.03
N LYS A 2 -12.56 -0.68 -7.16
CA LYS A 2 -11.13 -0.40 -7.29
C LYS A 2 -10.29 -1.64 -6.93
N PRO A 3 -9.05 -1.77 -7.43
CA PRO A 3 -8.14 -2.84 -7.03
C PRO A 3 -7.86 -2.86 -5.52
N ARG A 4 -7.55 -4.06 -5.01
CA ARG A 4 -7.17 -4.30 -3.60
C ARG A 4 -5.66 -4.36 -3.39
N LYS A 5 -4.89 -4.21 -4.45
CA LYS A 5 -3.43 -4.11 -4.43
C LYS A 5 -3.06 -2.74 -4.93
N VAL A 6 -2.25 -2.02 -4.16
CA VAL A 6 -1.92 -0.62 -4.44
C VAL A 6 -0.42 -0.46 -4.42
N ILE A 7 0.11 0.16 -5.46
CA ILE A 7 1.46 0.69 -5.48
C ILE A 7 1.38 2.21 -5.34
N LEU A 8 1.94 2.74 -4.27
CA LEU A 8 2.14 4.17 -4.10
C LEU A 8 3.51 4.55 -4.70
N ALA A 9 3.50 5.13 -5.89
CA ALA A 9 4.71 5.66 -6.53
C ALA A 9 4.90 7.13 -6.14
N THR A 10 5.91 7.41 -5.32
CA THR A 10 6.16 8.73 -4.74
C THR A 10 7.66 8.98 -4.61
N ASN A 11 8.05 10.26 -4.70
CA ASN A 11 9.39 10.71 -4.29
C ASN A 11 9.34 11.68 -3.10
N SER A 12 8.17 11.83 -2.49
CA SER A 12 7.95 12.72 -1.35
C SER A 12 7.95 11.92 -0.04
N PRO A 13 8.55 12.45 1.04
CA PRO A 13 8.42 11.85 2.36
C PRO A 13 6.97 11.85 2.83
N TYR A 14 6.62 10.90 3.70
CA TYR A 14 5.32 10.91 4.35
C TYR A 14 5.19 12.14 5.27
N SER A 15 3.97 12.66 5.41
CA SER A 15 3.59 13.65 6.42
C SER A 15 2.10 13.53 6.72
N GLU A 16 1.67 14.02 7.88
CA GLU A 16 0.29 13.90 8.39
C GLU A 16 -0.78 14.43 7.43
N GLN A 17 -0.44 15.36 6.52
CA GLN A 17 -1.37 15.84 5.50
C GLN A 17 -1.87 14.73 4.56
N TYR A 18 -1.18 13.59 4.51
CA TYR A 18 -1.52 12.43 3.70
C TYR A 18 -2.26 11.34 4.48
N GLU A 19 -2.53 11.51 5.77
CA GLU A 19 -3.33 10.57 6.54
C GLU A 19 -4.70 10.25 5.89
N PRO A 20 -5.42 11.20 5.26
CA PRO A 20 -6.67 10.88 4.53
C PRO A 20 -6.49 9.85 3.40
N LEU A 21 -5.29 9.75 2.82
CA LEU A 21 -4.99 8.70 1.83
C LEU A 21 -4.87 7.33 2.51
N LEU A 22 -4.18 7.24 3.65
CA LEU A 22 -4.08 5.98 4.41
C LEU A 22 -5.47 5.50 4.85
N GLU A 23 -6.32 6.43 5.31
CA GLU A 23 -7.69 6.17 5.68
C GLU A 23 -8.55 5.68 4.49
N GLU A 24 -8.41 6.29 3.30
CA GLU A 24 -9.10 5.82 2.09
C GLU A 24 -8.71 4.39 1.74
N LEU A 25 -7.42 4.09 1.79
CA LEU A 25 -6.87 2.77 1.46
C LEU A 25 -7.33 1.70 2.47
N PHE A 26 -7.30 2.01 3.76
CA PHE A 26 -7.81 1.14 4.82
C PHE A 26 -9.31 0.87 4.67
N ASN A 27 -10.12 1.91 4.50
CA ASN A 27 -11.57 1.77 4.33
C ASN A 27 -11.96 0.96 3.09
N ARG A 28 -11.10 0.96 2.06
CA ARG A 28 -11.25 0.13 0.86
C ARG A 28 -10.91 -1.34 1.07
N ARG A 29 -10.35 -1.71 2.22
CA ARG A 29 -9.91 -3.08 2.53
C ARG A 29 -8.93 -3.63 1.49
N ILE A 30 -7.93 -2.81 1.15
CA ILE A 30 -6.80 -3.28 0.35
C ILE A 30 -6.10 -4.40 1.13
N GLU A 31 -5.42 -5.29 0.42
CA GLU A 31 -4.66 -6.39 1.02
C GLU A 31 -3.16 -6.23 0.80
N LEU A 32 -2.75 -5.42 -0.18
CA LEU A 32 -1.35 -5.16 -0.47
C LEU A 32 -1.13 -3.67 -0.70
N PHE A 33 -0.19 -3.09 0.05
CA PHE A 33 0.31 -1.73 -0.09
C PHE A 33 1.82 -1.77 -0.34
N CYS A 34 2.23 -1.43 -1.55
CA CYS A 34 3.64 -1.31 -1.92
C CYS A 34 4.01 0.16 -2.07
N ALA A 35 4.90 0.68 -1.24
CA ALA A 35 5.49 2.00 -1.45
C ALA A 35 6.70 1.89 -2.38
N TRP A 36 6.76 2.74 -3.41
CA TRP A 36 7.86 2.74 -4.38
C TRP A 36 8.40 4.16 -4.61
N GLY A 37 9.71 4.26 -4.76
CA GLY A 37 10.42 5.51 -5.04
C GLY A 37 11.14 6.08 -3.81
N THR A 38 11.54 7.34 -3.90
CA THR A 38 12.34 7.97 -2.83
C THR A 38 11.49 8.14 -1.56
N HIS A 39 12.05 7.80 -0.39
CA HIS A 39 11.37 7.85 0.91
C HIS A 39 10.20 6.86 1.10
N CYS A 40 10.07 5.85 0.25
CA CYS A 40 8.99 4.86 0.34
C CYS A 40 8.92 4.13 1.69
N GLU A 41 10.04 3.89 2.36
CA GLU A 41 10.09 3.30 3.72
C GLU A 41 9.27 4.09 4.75
N GLN A 42 9.17 5.41 4.60
CA GLN A 42 8.36 6.25 5.50
C GLN A 42 6.86 6.01 5.29
N TRP A 43 6.45 5.73 4.06
CA TRP A 43 5.07 5.43 3.72
C TRP A 43 4.66 4.03 4.18
N GLU A 44 5.55 3.05 4.03
CA GLU A 44 5.38 1.72 4.62
C GLU A 44 5.24 1.82 6.14
N SER A 45 6.19 2.48 6.81
CA SER A 45 6.14 2.69 8.27
C SER A 45 4.86 3.40 8.71
N ALA A 46 4.41 4.40 7.96
CA ALA A 46 3.17 5.12 8.26
C ALA A 46 1.94 4.22 8.12
N MET A 47 1.86 3.40 7.07
CA MET A 47 0.77 2.43 6.91
C MET A 47 0.80 1.37 8.02
N ASP A 48 1.98 0.85 8.38
CA ASP A 48 2.14 -0.12 9.48
C ASP A 48 1.63 0.43 10.81
N VAL A 49 2.04 1.66 11.16
CA VAL A 49 1.55 2.34 12.36
C VAL A 49 0.04 2.55 12.29
N PHE A 50 -0.48 2.96 11.12
CA PHE A 50 -1.90 3.22 10.93
C PHE A 50 -2.75 1.96 11.14
N VAL A 51 -2.36 0.82 10.57
CA VAL A 51 -3.12 -0.44 10.66
C VAL A 51 -2.96 -1.17 12.00
N THR A 52 -1.91 -0.86 12.76
CA THR A 52 -1.65 -1.44 14.09
C THR A 52 -2.23 -0.61 15.23
N ASP A 53 -2.93 0.50 14.93
CA ASP A 53 -3.72 1.25 15.89
C ASP A 53 -4.73 0.32 16.61
N PRO A 54 -4.82 0.36 17.95
CA PRO A 54 -5.76 -0.46 18.72
C PRO A 54 -7.23 -0.38 18.27
N ASP A 55 -7.65 0.75 17.70
CA ASP A 55 -9.02 0.95 17.21
C ASP A 55 -9.25 0.29 15.84
N ARG A 56 -8.18 -0.03 15.09
CA ARG A 56 -8.21 -0.60 13.73
C ARG A 56 -7.71 -2.05 13.66
N ILE A 57 -6.89 -2.46 14.62
CA ILE A 57 -6.23 -3.76 14.62
C ILE A 57 -7.27 -4.90 14.64
N GLY A 58 -7.14 -5.82 13.68
CA GLY A 58 -8.05 -6.97 13.55
C GLY A 58 -9.28 -6.74 12.68
N GLU A 59 -9.50 -5.54 12.13
CA GLU A 59 -10.57 -5.33 11.14
C GLU A 59 -10.32 -6.09 9.82
N HIS A 60 -9.10 -5.96 9.30
CA HIS A 60 -8.59 -6.70 8.15
C HIS A 60 -7.06 -6.62 8.11
N HIS A 61 -6.43 -7.50 7.33
CA HIS A 61 -4.98 -7.52 7.16
C HIS A 61 -4.57 -6.75 5.90
N ILE A 62 -3.53 -5.93 6.02
CA ILE A 62 -2.84 -5.29 4.91
C ILE A 62 -1.38 -5.73 4.98
N THR A 63 -0.87 -6.33 3.91
CA THR A 63 0.57 -6.53 3.74
C THR A 63 1.18 -5.25 3.20
N THR A 64 2.24 -4.78 3.84
CA THR A 64 2.99 -3.58 3.47
C THR A 64 4.38 -3.97 2.98
N THR A 65 4.88 -3.26 1.97
CA THR A 65 6.25 -3.41 1.46
C THR A 65 6.78 -2.05 0.99
N SER A 66 8.10 -1.83 1.07
CA SER A 66 8.76 -0.70 0.42
C SER A 66 9.87 -1.13 -0.55
N HIS A 67 10.06 -0.35 -1.61
CA HIS A 67 10.92 -0.69 -2.75
C HIS A 67 11.69 0.53 -3.26
N ALA A 68 12.75 0.93 -2.56
CA ALA A 68 13.58 2.07 -2.94
C ALA A 68 14.54 1.78 -4.11
N ASP A 69 15.07 0.55 -4.17
CA ASP A 69 16.14 0.15 -5.10
C ASP A 69 15.66 -0.71 -6.28
N GLU A 70 14.35 -0.93 -6.41
CA GLU A 70 13.76 -1.76 -7.46
C GLU A 70 13.12 -0.90 -8.56
N SER A 71 13.02 -1.44 -9.77
CA SER A 71 12.26 -0.78 -10.83
C SER A 71 10.76 -0.85 -10.53
N LEU A 72 10.01 0.18 -10.92
CA LEU A 72 8.55 0.17 -10.77
C LEU A 72 7.91 -1.02 -11.49
N GLU A 73 8.49 -1.46 -12.61
CA GLU A 73 8.04 -2.64 -13.36
C GLU A 73 8.19 -3.93 -12.53
N ASN A 74 9.32 -4.11 -11.83
CA ASN A 74 9.51 -5.28 -10.97
C ASN A 74 8.49 -5.31 -9.83
N VAL A 75 8.22 -4.16 -9.21
CA VAL A 75 7.22 -4.05 -8.14
C VAL A 75 5.81 -4.33 -8.67
N GLN A 76 5.46 -3.84 -9.86
CA GLN A 76 4.19 -4.17 -10.51
C GLN A 76 4.05 -5.66 -10.79
N ASN A 77 5.10 -6.30 -11.30
CA ASN A 77 5.12 -7.73 -11.55
C ASN A 77 4.93 -8.52 -10.25
N MET A 78 5.65 -8.16 -9.18
CA MET A 78 5.50 -8.76 -7.85
C MET A 78 4.07 -8.60 -7.33
N ALA A 79 3.52 -7.38 -7.34
CA ALA A 79 2.16 -7.13 -6.86
C ALA A 79 1.11 -7.90 -7.68
N SER A 80 1.29 -8.02 -8.99
CA SER A 80 0.37 -8.77 -9.85
C SER A 80 0.35 -10.27 -9.50
N MET A 81 1.49 -10.82 -9.09
CA MET A 81 1.65 -12.22 -8.67
C MET A 81 1.21 -12.48 -7.22
N TRP A 82 1.05 -11.43 -6.40
CA TRP A 82 0.64 -11.56 -5.01
C TRP A 82 -0.76 -12.14 -4.89
N VAL A 83 -0.92 -13.27 -4.21
CA VAL A 83 -2.24 -13.90 -4.04
C VAL A 83 -2.97 -13.24 -2.88
N VAL A 84 -4.20 -12.78 -3.13
CA VAL A 84 -5.08 -12.16 -2.14
C VAL A 84 -6.08 -13.17 -1.60
N GLU A 85 -6.27 -13.20 -0.28
CA GLU A 85 -7.11 -14.18 0.43
C GLU A 85 -8.61 -13.82 0.25
N GLY A 86 -9.14 -14.08 -0.93
CA GLY A 86 -10.56 -13.80 -1.21
C GLY A 86 -11.02 -14.07 -2.64
N GLY A 87 -10.15 -14.60 -3.51
CA GLY A 87 -10.50 -14.88 -4.90
C GLY A 87 -10.82 -13.62 -5.74
N GLY A 88 -10.29 -12.45 -5.31
CA GLY A 88 -10.47 -11.18 -5.99
C GLY A 88 -9.60 -11.05 -7.25
N SER A 89 -9.82 -9.97 -8.01
CA SER A 89 -8.97 -9.64 -9.14
C SER A 89 -7.52 -9.43 -8.70
N ASN A 90 -6.58 -9.86 -9.53
CA ASN A 90 -5.15 -9.61 -9.35
C ASN A 90 -4.70 -8.24 -9.86
N ASP A 91 -5.63 -7.40 -10.31
CA ASP A 91 -5.35 -6.05 -10.75
C ASP A 91 -4.60 -5.25 -9.67
N VAL A 92 -3.73 -4.37 -10.13
CA VAL A 92 -2.92 -3.48 -9.29
C VAL A 92 -3.26 -2.04 -9.66
N GLU A 93 -3.59 -1.23 -8.67
CA GLU A 93 -3.71 0.22 -8.83
C GLU A 93 -2.36 0.88 -8.57
N ILE A 94 -1.99 1.87 -9.38
CA ILE A 94 -0.82 2.72 -9.13
C ILE A 94 -1.32 4.11 -8.81
N ILE A 95 -1.02 4.58 -7.61
CA ILE A 95 -1.26 5.95 -7.16
C ILE A 95 0.06 6.71 -7.31
N ARG A 96 0.03 7.90 -7.92
CA ARG A 96 1.23 8.74 -8.11
C ARG A 96 1.09 10.02 -7.31
N LEU A 97 2.11 10.33 -6.50
CA LEU A 97 2.24 11.56 -5.70
C LEU A 97 3.47 12.36 -6.11
#